data_AF-A0A0Q6WTR0-F1
#
_entry.id   AF-A0A0Q6WTR0-F1
#
_cell.length_a   1.000
_cell.length_b   1.000
_cell.length_c   1.000
_cell.angle_alpha   90.00
_cell.angle_beta   90.00
_cell.angle_gamma   90.00
#
_symmetry.space_group_name_H-M   'P 1'
#
loop_
_entity.id
_entity.type
_entity.pdbx_description
1 polymer ?
#
loop_
_entity_poly.entity_id
_entity_poly.type
_entity_poly.pdbx_seq_one_letter_code
_entity_poly.pdbx_strand_id
1 'polypeptide(L)'
;MSFYWGETDAHPGGTVPQRMVVPISPHLVAMRGTEHRPSRCSALDGEVGRQVGCSIYPQRSSTCHEFEAGTPACNAARAHYGLTEIETDAEAV
;
A
#
# COMPACT_ATOMS: atom_id res chain seq x y z
N MET A 1 -0.70 -4.57 -5.87
CA MET A 1 -1.42 -5.33 -4.82
C MET A 1 -2.89 -4.95 -4.93
N SER A 2 -3.80 -5.93 -4.95
CA SER A 2 -5.25 -5.70 -5.00
C SER A 2 -5.92 -6.16 -3.72
N PHE A 3 -7.08 -5.60 -3.39
CA PHE A 3 -7.85 -5.92 -2.19
C PHE A 3 -9.36 -5.88 -2.50
N TYR A 4 -10.19 -6.30 -1.55
CA TYR A 4 -11.63 -6.45 -1.77
C TYR A 4 -12.29 -5.08 -1.92
N TRP A 5 -13.13 -4.91 -2.94
CA TRP A 5 -13.80 -3.62 -3.20
C TRP A 5 -14.64 -3.12 -2.00
N GLY A 6 -15.15 -4.03 -1.17
CA GLY A 6 -15.95 -3.70 0.02
C GLY A 6 -15.17 -3.02 1.14
N GLU A 7 -13.84 -2.95 1.06
CA GLU A 7 -13.03 -2.14 1.98
C GLU A 7 -13.06 -0.64 1.63
N THR A 8 -13.64 -0.27 0.48
CA THR A 8 -13.79 1.13 0.06
C THR A 8 -15.03 1.81 0.64
N ASP A 9 -15.01 3.14 0.74
CA ASP A 9 -16.16 3.96 1.16
C ASP A 9 -17.38 3.88 0.22
N ALA A 10 -17.27 3.15 -0.89
CA ALA A 10 -18.39 2.75 -1.75
C ALA A 10 -19.31 1.71 -1.09
N HIS A 11 -18.78 0.93 -0.13
CA HIS A 11 -19.49 -0.12 0.58
C HIS A 11 -19.76 0.34 2.03
N PRO A 12 -20.95 0.06 2.59
CA PRO A 12 -21.22 0.33 4.00
C PRO A 12 -20.16 -0.33 4.91
N GLY A 13 -19.48 0.48 5.72
CA GLY A 13 -18.42 0.01 6.64
C GLY A 13 -17.01 -0.06 6.04
N GLY A 14 -16.84 0.18 4.74
CA GLY A 14 -15.51 0.38 4.14
C GLY A 14 -14.99 1.79 4.42
N THR A 15 -13.67 1.96 4.37
CA THR A 15 -12.98 3.21 4.76
C THR A 15 -12.06 3.76 3.69
N VAL A 16 -11.55 2.93 2.78
CA VAL A 16 -10.62 3.34 1.73
C VAL A 16 -11.34 4.25 0.73
N PRO A 17 -10.85 5.47 0.43
CA PRO A 17 -11.56 6.35 -0.49
C PRO A 17 -11.68 5.75 -1.91
N GLN A 18 -12.90 5.53 -2.39
CA GLN A 18 -13.17 4.93 -3.71
C GLN A 18 -12.49 5.73 -4.83
N ARG A 19 -12.40 7.05 -4.70
CA ARG A 19 -11.72 7.92 -5.67
C ARG A 19 -10.24 7.60 -5.84
N MET A 20 -9.61 6.93 -4.89
CA MET A 20 -8.18 6.60 -4.91
C MET A 20 -7.89 5.18 -5.41
N VAL A 21 -8.91 4.41 -5.79
CA VAL A 21 -8.74 3.05 -6.32
C VAL A 21 -9.11 2.94 -7.80
N VAL A 22 -8.63 1.88 -8.45
CA VAL A 22 -9.02 1.41 -9.78
C VAL A 22 -9.58 0.00 -9.71
N PRO A 23 -10.64 -0.33 -10.47
CA PRO A 23 -11.13 -1.70 -10.57
C PRO A 23 -10.11 -2.58 -11.30
N ILE A 24 -9.91 -3.80 -10.78
CA ILE A 24 -9.09 -4.85 -11.39
C ILE A 24 -9.99 -5.99 -11.90
N SER A 25 -11.01 -6.34 -11.12
CA SER A 25 -12.04 -7.33 -11.44
C SER A 25 -13.35 -6.94 -10.75
N PRO A 26 -14.47 -7.66 -10.95
CA PRO A 26 -15.73 -7.36 -10.27
C PRO A 26 -15.67 -7.32 -8.74
N HIS A 27 -14.68 -7.98 -8.13
CA HIS A 27 -14.54 -8.06 -6.67
C HIS A 27 -13.26 -7.42 -6.13
N LEU A 28 -12.32 -7.05 -7.00
CA LEU A 28 -11.01 -6.55 -6.59
C LEU A 28 -10.74 -5.17 -7.15
N VAL A 29 -10.16 -4.34 -6.29
CA VAL A 29 -9.64 -3.02 -6.64
C VAL A 29 -8.16 -2.93 -6.27
N ALA A 30 -7.44 -1.99 -6.86
CA ALA A 30 -6.07 -1.65 -6.48
C ALA A 30 -5.97 -0.14 -6.25
N MET A 31 -5.01 0.31 -5.44
CA MET A 31 -4.74 1.73 -5.31
C MET A 31 -4.26 2.31 -6.65
N ARG A 32 -4.78 3.47 -7.06
CA ARG A 32 -4.30 4.22 -8.22
C ARG A 32 -2.79 4.44 -8.13
N GLY A 33 -2.09 4.24 -9.24
CA GLY A 33 -0.63 4.32 -9.35
C GLY A 33 0.10 3.00 -9.07
N THR A 34 -0.62 1.93 -8.73
CA THR A 34 -0.02 0.59 -8.50
C THR A 34 -0.32 -0.41 -9.63
N GLU A 35 -1.07 0.01 -10.64
CA GLU A 35 -1.48 -0.81 -11.78
C GLU A 35 -0.41 -0.93 -12.88
N HIS A 36 0.64 -0.09 -12.85
CA HIS A 36 1.76 -0.12 -13.78
C HIS A 36 3.11 -0.12 -13.05
N ARG A 37 4.19 -0.44 -13.78
CA ARG A 37 5.58 -0.29 -13.30
C ARG A 37 6.23 0.96 -13.92
N PRO A 38 7.00 1.75 -13.14
CA PRO A 38 7.25 1.58 -11.71
C PRO A 38 5.99 1.89 -10.88
N SER A 39 5.70 1.05 -9.88
CA SER A 39 4.50 1.21 -9.05
C SER A 39 4.73 2.31 -8.02
N ARG A 40 3.85 3.31 -7.99
CA ARG A 40 3.84 4.39 -6.99
C ARG A 40 2.41 4.72 -6.61
N CYS A 41 2.00 4.24 -5.44
CA CYS A 41 0.66 4.51 -4.90
C CYS A 41 0.37 6.02 -4.85
N SER A 42 -0.81 6.41 -5.31
CA SER A 42 -1.29 7.79 -5.30
C SER A 42 -1.42 8.40 -3.90
N ALA A 43 -1.54 7.56 -2.86
CA ALA A 43 -1.54 7.97 -1.46
C ALA A 43 -0.14 8.14 -0.86
N LEU A 44 0.92 7.75 -1.58
CA LEU A 44 2.29 7.89 -1.10
C LEU A 44 2.74 9.35 -1.31
N ASP A 45 2.81 10.08 -0.20
CA ASP A 45 3.32 11.44 -0.15
C ASP A 45 4.82 11.44 0.17
N GLY A 46 5.54 12.43 -0.38
CA GLY A 46 6.99 12.57 -0.24
C GLY A 46 7.82 11.74 -1.23
N GLU A 47 9.08 11.52 -0.85
CA GLU A 47 10.14 10.96 -1.71
C GLU A 47 10.78 9.73 -1.05
N VAL A 48 10.70 8.58 -1.75
CA VAL A 48 11.27 7.30 -1.29
C VAL A 48 12.78 7.43 -1.13
N GLY A 49 13.31 6.92 -0.01
CA GLY A 49 14.72 7.08 0.36
C GLY A 49 15.01 8.37 1.14
N ARG A 50 14.01 9.24 1.32
CA ARG A 50 14.07 10.43 2.17
C ARG A 50 12.99 10.36 3.24
N GLN A 51 11.88 11.06 3.01
CA GLN A 51 10.73 11.09 3.90
C GLN A 51 9.47 10.80 3.09
N VAL A 52 8.72 9.80 3.54
CA VAL A 52 7.45 9.39 2.95
C VAL A 52 6.38 9.19 4.00
N GLY A 53 5.12 9.29 3.60
CA GLY A 53 3.97 8.96 4.43
C GLY A 53 2.78 8.54 3.59
N CYS A 54 1.84 7.82 4.19
CA CYS A 54 0.54 7.56 3.55
C CYS A 54 -0.42 8.69 3.91
N SER A 55 -0.93 9.41 2.90
CA SER A 55 -1.88 10.51 3.11
C SER A 55 -3.25 10.07 3.63
N ILE A 56 -3.54 8.76 3.60
CA ILE A 56 -4.76 8.14 4.09
C ILE A 56 -4.47 7.04 5.12
N TYR A 57 -3.39 7.17 5.91
CA TYR A 57 -2.95 6.16 6.87
C TYR A 57 -4.05 5.51 7.74
N PRO A 58 -5.04 6.23 8.29
CA PRO A 58 -6.13 5.63 9.08
C PRO A 58 -7.21 4.93 8.24
N GLN A 59 -7.21 5.11 6.92
CA GLN A 59 -8.18 4.58 5.97
C GLN A 59 -7.53 3.57 5.01
N ARG A 60 -6.48 2.89 5.45
CA ARG A 60 -5.76 1.91 4.64
C ARG A 60 -6.59 0.63 4.49
N SER A 61 -6.41 -0.07 3.38
CA SER A 61 -6.93 -1.42 3.22
C SER A 61 -6.22 -2.38 4.18
N SER A 62 -6.85 -3.52 4.47
CA SER A 62 -6.27 -4.68 5.16
C SER A 62 -4.87 -5.01 4.63
N THR A 63 -4.75 -5.15 3.31
CA THR A 63 -3.48 -5.39 2.61
C THR A 63 -2.38 -4.35 2.89
N CYS A 64 -2.73 -3.09 3.12
CA CYS A 64 -1.77 -2.04 3.50
C CYS A 64 -1.45 -2.04 5.00
N HIS A 65 -2.33 -2.59 5.84
CA HIS A 65 -2.11 -2.78 7.27
C HIS A 65 -1.23 -4.00 7.56
N GLU A 66 -1.40 -5.08 6.79
CA GLU A 66 -0.65 -6.33 6.89
C GLU A 66 0.76 -6.22 6.28
N PHE A 67 1.08 -5.11 5.60
CA PHE A 67 2.40 -4.93 5.00
C PHE A 67 3.44 -4.50 6.04
N GLU A 68 4.34 -5.42 6.36
CA GLU A 68 5.36 -5.23 7.40
C GLU A 68 6.74 -4.90 6.82
N ALA A 69 7.48 -4.08 7.57
CA ALA A 69 8.86 -3.74 7.29
C ALA A 69 9.78 -4.97 7.42
N GLY A 70 10.80 -5.07 6.58
CA GLY A 70 11.78 -6.18 6.62
C GLY A 70 11.31 -7.52 6.05
N THR A 71 10.02 -7.66 5.74
CA THR A 71 9.53 -8.81 4.97
C THR A 71 10.23 -8.92 3.60
N PRO A 72 10.30 -10.11 2.98
CA PRO A 72 10.89 -10.26 1.65
C PRO A 72 10.27 -9.34 0.59
N ALA A 73 8.96 -9.09 0.67
CA ALA A 73 8.27 -8.15 -0.21
C ALA A 73 8.69 -6.69 0.04
N CYS A 74 8.87 -6.29 1.30
CA CYS A 74 9.43 -4.99 1.67
C CYS A 74 10.85 -4.83 1.12
N ASN A 75 11.73 -5.80 1.36
CA ASN A 75 13.12 -5.74 0.91
C ASN A 75 13.25 -5.76 -0.62
N ALA A 76 12.40 -6.50 -1.33
CA ALA A 76 12.31 -6.42 -2.79
C ALA A 76 11.90 -5.01 -3.28
N ALA A 77 10.90 -4.38 -2.63
CA ALA A 77 10.51 -3.01 -2.95
C ALA A 77 11.65 -2.01 -2.64
N ARG A 78 12.36 -2.18 -1.53
CA ARG A 78 13.52 -1.36 -1.15
C ARG A 78 14.65 -1.47 -2.18
N ALA A 79 14.96 -2.67 -2.64
CA ALA A 79 15.98 -2.92 -3.65
C ALA A 79 15.68 -2.20 -4.98
N HIS A 80 14.40 -2.11 -5.39
CA HIS A 80 14.00 -1.35 -6.57
C HIS A 80 14.33 0.16 -6.49
N TYR A 81 14.45 0.70 -5.27
CA TYR A 81 14.85 2.09 -5.01
C TYR A 81 16.32 2.23 -4.57
N GLY A 82 17.12 1.15 -4.64
CA GLY A 82 18.52 1.16 -4.22
C GLY A 82 18.71 1.29 -2.70
N LEU A 83 17.68 0.97 -1.92
CA LEU A 83 17.75 1.00 -0.46
C LEU A 83 18.21 -0.35 0.10
N THR A 84 19.06 -0.30 1.12
CA THR A 84 19.57 -1.50 1.82
C THR A 84 18.43 -2.29 2.45
N GLU A 85 18.52 -3.62 2.45
CA GLU A 85 17.58 -4.47 3.19
C GLU A 85 17.57 -4.14 4.67
N ILE A 86 16.42 -4.37 5.31
CA ILE A 86 16.26 -4.27 6.75
C ILE A 86 15.74 -5.61 7.27
N GLU A 87 16.12 -5.95 8.49
CA GLU A 87 15.58 -7.14 9.17
C GLU A 87 14.14 -6.84 9.62
N THR A 88 13.29 -7.86 9.69
CA THR A 88 11.96 -7.72 10.27
C THR A 88 12.13 -7.55 11.78
N ASP A 89 11.72 -6.41 12.33
CA ASP A 89 11.69 -6.20 13.78
C ASP A 89 10.61 -7.12 14.39
N ALA A 90 10.99 -8.33 14.78
CA ALA A 90 10.12 -9.29 15.46
C ALA A 90 9.80 -8.90 16.92
N GLU A 91 10.26 -7.75 17.39
CA GLU A 91 10.17 -7.30 18.79
C GLU A 91 9.57 -5.89 18.89
N ALA A 92 8.27 -5.81 18.63
CA ALA A 92 7.41 -4.78 19.19
C ALA A 92 6.23 -5.48 19.89
N VAL A 93 6.54 -6.06 21.05
CA VAL A 93 5.56 -6.45 22.07
C VAL A 93 5.08 -5.21 22.80
#